data_AF-A0A538UAM3-F1
#
_entry.id   AF-A0A538UAM3-F1
#
_cell.length_a   1.000
_cell.length_b   1.000
_cell.length_c   1.000
_cell.angle_alpha   90.00
_cell.angle_beta   90.00
_cell.angle_gamma   90.00
#
_symmetry.space_group_name_H-M   'P 1'
#
loop_
_entity.id
_entity.type
_entity.pdbx_description
1 polymer ?
#
loop_
_entity_poly.entity_id
_entity_poly.type
_entity_poly.pdbx_seq_one_letter_code
_entity_poly.pdbx_strand_id
1 'polypeptide(L)' 'MIKYLGSKRVLLPRILEQIEPLAEVRTVLDLFSGTSRVAHALKRRGYRVHANDH' A
#
# COMPACT_ATOMS: atom_id res chain seq x y z
N MET A 1 -0.57 -10.94 16.56
CA MET A 1 -0.95 -9.85 15.64
C MET A 1 -0.91 -8.53 16.40
N ILE A 2 -0.02 -7.60 16.05
CA ILE A 2 0.07 -6.29 16.70
C ILE A 2 -1.12 -5.43 16.22
N LYS A 3 -1.96 -4.94 17.15
CA LYS A 3 -3.05 -3.99 16.84
C LYS A 3 -2.44 -2.59 16.70
N TYR A 4 -2.75 -1.90 15.60
CA TYR A 4 -2.28 -0.54 15.35
C TYR A 4 -3.47 0.35 15.01
N LEU A 5 -3.62 1.46 15.72
CA LEU A 5 -4.66 2.45 15.45
C LEU A 5 -4.47 3.00 14.03
N GLY A 6 -5.56 3.14 13.27
CA GLY A 6 -5.49 3.61 11.88
C GLY A 6 -5.00 2.59 10.85
N SER A 7 -4.85 1.31 11.24
CA SER A 7 -4.52 0.21 10.32
C SER A 7 -5.47 0.17 9.11
N LYS A 8 -4.93 0.35 7.90
CA LYS A 8 -5.67 0.30 6.62
C LYS A 8 -6.10 -1.12 6.18
N ARG A 9 -6.14 -2.09 7.10
CA ARG A 9 -6.45 -3.50 6.80
C ARG A 9 -7.81 -3.69 6.09
N VAL A 10 -8.84 -3.01 6.58
CA VAL A 10 -10.21 -3.12 6.00
C VAL A 10 -10.29 -2.39 4.65
N LEU A 11 -9.52 -1.32 4.48
CA LEU A 11 -9.52 -0.50 3.26
C LEU A 11 -8.61 -1.05 2.15
N LEU A 12 -7.75 -2.01 2.47
CA LEU A 12 -6.75 -2.53 1.55
C LEU A 12 -7.33 -3.01 0.20
N PRO A 13 -8.43 -3.79 0.15
CA PRO A 13 -9.01 -4.23 -1.12
C PRO A 13 -9.44 -3.03 -1.98
N ARG A 14 -10.12 -2.06 -1.36
CA ARG A 14 -10.57 -0.83 -2.04
C ARG A 14 -9.41 -0.01 -2.58
N ILE A 15 -8.34 0.14 -1.81
CA ILE A 15 -7.14 0.87 -2.27
C ILE A 15 -6.55 0.19 -3.51
N LEU A 16 -6.43 -1.14 -3.50
CA LEU A 16 -5.88 -1.87 -4.65
C LEU A 16 -6.81 -1.79 -5.87
N GLU A 17 -8.12 -1.89 -5.69
CA GLU A 17 -9.13 -1.73 -6.76
C GLU A 17 -9.00 -0.40 -7.50
N GLN A 18 -8.55 0.67 -6.83
CA GLN A 18 -8.33 1.97 -7.49
C GLN A 18 -7.01 2.05 -8.26
N ILE A 19 -6.01 1.24 -7.90
CA ILE A 19 -4.65 1.30 -8.46
C ILE A 19 -4.49 0.32 -9.63
N GLU A 20 -5.11 -0.86 -9.55
CA GLU A 20 -4.97 -1.91 -10.57
C GLU A 20 -5.39 -1.51 -11.99
N PRO A 21 -6.43 -0.69 -12.20
CA PRO A 21 -6.79 -0.21 -13.54
C PRO A 21 -5.74 0.72 -14.18
N LEU A 22 -4.79 1.25 -13.40
CA LEU A 22 -3.75 2.16 -13.88
C LEU A 22 -2.63 1.35 -14.57
N ALA A 23 -2.91 0.88 -15.78
CA ALA A 23 -2.10 -0.11 -16.50
C ALA A 23 -0.63 0.27 -16.69
N GLU A 24 -0.31 1.57 -16.78
CA GLU A 24 1.04 2.09 -16.97
C GLU A 24 1.78 2.36 -15.64
N VAL A 25 1.08 2.33 -14.51
CA VAL A 25 1.71 2.55 -13.20
C VAL A 25 2.49 1.30 -12.80
N ARG A 26 3.78 1.49 -12.54
CA ARG A 26 4.70 0.44 -12.09
C ARG A 26 5.37 0.76 -10.75
N THR A 27 5.39 2.03 -10.38
CA THR A 27 6.04 2.52 -9.16
C THR A 27 5.05 3.34 -8.34
N VAL A 28 4.98 3.08 -7.03
CA VAL A 28 4.09 3.77 -6.09
C VAL A 28 4.91 4.38 -4.95
N LEU A 29 4.50 5.56 -4.51
CA LEU A 29 5.06 6.24 -3.33
C LEU A 29 4.08 6.12 -2.15
N ASP A 30 4.47 5.36 -1.13
CA ASP A 30 3.75 5.23 0.15
C ASP A 30 4.33 6.25 1.15
N LEU A 31 3.83 7.50 1.10
CA LEU A 31 4.36 8.64 1.85
C LEU A 31 4.21 8.54 3.38
N PHE A 32 3.22 7.77 3.84
CA PHE A 32 2.85 7.63 5.26
C PHE A 32 2.67 6.14 5.57
N SER A 33 3.77 5.40 5.44
CA SER A 33 3.72 3.94 5.34
C SER A 33 3.28 3.26 6.64
N GLY A 34 3.53 3.86 7.80
CA GLY A 34 3.27 3.35 9.14
C GLY A 34 3.71 1.90 9.26
N THR A 35 2.76 1.01 9.57
CA THR A 35 2.98 -0.45 9.60
C THR A 35 3.29 -1.10 8.23
N SER A 36 3.52 -0.31 7.17
CA SER A 36 3.83 -0.73 5.80
C SER A 36 2.81 -1.69 5.16
N ARG A 37 1.57 -1.73 5.67
CA ARG A 37 0.56 -2.68 5.20
C ARG A 37 0.18 -2.45 3.73
N VAL A 38 0.07 -1.18 3.32
CA VAL A 38 -0.25 -0.80 1.94
C VAL A 38 0.94 -1.12 1.03
N ALA A 39 2.14 -0.64 1.38
CA ALA A 39 3.38 -0.98 0.68
C ALA A 39 3.57 -2.50 0.47
N HIS A 40 3.38 -3.32 1.50
CA HIS A 40 3.49 -4.78 1.36
C HIS A 40 2.46 -5.37 0.40
N ALA A 41 1.23 -4.85 0.40
CA ALA A 41 0.18 -5.33 -0.49
C ALA A 41 0.50 -5.00 -1.95
N LEU A 42 0.96 -3.77 -2.21
CA LEU A 42 1.38 -3.33 -3.53
C LEU A 42 2.59 -4.11 -4.04
N LYS A 43 3.61 -4.34 -3.21
CA LYS A 43 4.75 -5.18 -3.57
C LYS A 43 4.33 -6.60 -3.98
N ARG A 44 3.36 -7.21 -3.28
CA ARG A 44 2.81 -8.53 -3.65
C ARG A 44 2.07 -8.53 -4.99
N ARG A 45 1.58 -7.37 -5.45
CA ARG A 45 0.95 -7.19 -6.76
C ARG A 45 1.97 -6.79 -7.86
N GLY A 46 3.27 -6.79 -7.54
CA GLY A 46 4.34 -6.53 -8.50
C GLY A 46 4.76 -5.06 -8.64
N TYR A 47 4.20 -4.16 -7.84
CA TYR A 47 4.59 -2.75 -7.86
C TYR A 47 5.95 -2.54 -7.17
N ARG A 48 6.78 -1.67 -7.75
CA ARG A 48 7.91 -1.06 -7.05
C ARG A 48 7.38 -0.03 -6.07
N VAL A 49 7.78 -0.09 -4.80
CA VAL A 49 7.27 0.85 -3.79
C VAL A 49 8.42 1.58 -3.11
N HIS A 50 8.36 2.91 -3.15
CA HIS A 50 9.12 3.80 -2.28
C HIS A 50 8.26 4.09 -1.05
N ALA A 51 8.76 3.82 0.15
CA ALA A 51 8.03 4.02 1.39
C ALA A 51 8.74 5.08 2.23
N ASN A 52 7.96 5.94 2.88
CA ASN A 52 8.42 6.96 3.80
C ASN A 52 7.62 6.85 5.11
N ASP A 53 8.34 6.94 6.22
CA ASP A 53 7.82 7.24 7.55
C ASP A 53 8.97 7.80 8.39
N HIS A 54 8.66 8.57 9.43
CA HIS A 54 9.65 9.39 10.14
C HIS A 54 10.13 8.79 11.45
#